data_AF-A0A8S3JDA7-F1
#
_entry.id   AF-A0A8S3JDA7-F1
#
_cell.length_a   1.000
_cell.length_b   1.000
_cell.length_c   1.000
_cell.angle_alpha   90.00
_cell.angle_beta   90.00
_cell.angle_gamma   90.00
#
_symmetry.space_group_name_H-M   'P 1'
#
loop_
_entity.id
_entity.type
_entity.pdbx_description
1 polymer ?
#
loop_
_entity_poly.entity_id
_entity_poly.type
_entity_poly.pdbx_seq_one_letter_code
_entity_poly.pdbx_strand_id
1 'polypeptide(L)'
;LTGDETLRFCLSLLWNLTDENPIVCERFVHCNGLQLFQRLIHLFSTDTIILTKILGLLSNISEVSHLIMYLYSIEIIPLIQKFLTDAIIDIAFSAAGILAHLLFQQINHELNLELCQYMRNAILTWKNPDRNIVTYS
;
A
#
# COMPACT_ATOMS: atom_id res chain seq x y z
N LEU A 1 1.61 -26.24 -6.57
CA LEU A 1 1.56 -24.77 -6.61
C LEU A 1 2.11 -24.33 -7.95
N THR A 2 1.33 -23.61 -8.74
CA THR A 2 1.86 -22.86 -9.90
C THR A 2 2.76 -21.72 -9.40
N GLY A 3 3.57 -21.11 -10.27
CA GLY A 3 4.48 -20.02 -9.88
C GLY A 3 3.76 -18.87 -9.15
N ASP A 4 2.55 -18.53 -9.60
CA ASP A 4 1.75 -17.44 -9.03
C ASP A 4 1.14 -17.80 -7.66
N GLU A 5 0.76 -19.07 -7.44
CA GLU A 5 0.25 -19.51 -6.13
C GLU A 5 1.35 -19.50 -5.07
N THR A 6 2.56 -19.92 -5.43
CA THR A 6 3.72 -19.84 -4.54
C THR A 6 4.04 -18.38 -4.19
N LEU A 7 4.03 -17.48 -5.19
CA LEU A 7 4.23 -16.05 -4.96
C LEU A 7 3.18 -15.47 -4.01
N ARG A 8 1.90 -15.72 -4.26
CA ARG A 8 0.81 -15.26 -3.39
C ARG A 8 0.97 -15.78 -1.97
N PHE A 9 1.38 -17.03 -1.78
CA PHE A 9 1.64 -17.59 -0.46
C PHE A 9 2.79 -16.87 0.24
N CYS A 10 3.92 -16.69 -0.43
CA CYS A 10 5.08 -15.97 0.11
C CYS A 10 4.75 -14.53 0.49
N LEU A 11 4.00 -13.80 -0.34
CA LEU A 11 3.57 -12.44 -0.05
C LEU A 11 2.65 -12.36 1.18
N SER A 12 1.76 -13.34 1.38
CA SER A 12 0.94 -13.42 2.60
C SER A 12 1.80 -13.66 3.84
N LEU A 13 2.80 -14.55 3.76
CA LEU A 13 3.71 -14.77 4.87
C LEU A 13 4.48 -13.49 5.20
N LEU A 14 5.03 -12.81 4.19
CA LEU A 14 5.79 -11.57 4.39
C LEU A 14 4.94 -10.48 5.02
N TRP A 15 3.72 -10.26 4.50
CA TRP A 15 2.79 -9.27 5.06
C TRP A 15 2.51 -9.56 6.54
N ASN A 16 2.15 -10.81 6.88
CA ASN A 16 1.89 -11.19 8.27
C ASN A 16 3.12 -11.09 9.18
N LEU A 17 4.32 -11.40 8.67
CA LEU A 17 5.55 -11.31 9.46
C LEU A 17 5.97 -9.86 9.74
N THR A 18 5.61 -8.93 8.85
CA THR A 18 5.86 -7.49 9.03
C THR A 18 4.83 -6.79 9.92
N ASP A 19 3.67 -7.42 10.15
CA ASP A 19 2.59 -6.85 10.96
C ASP A 19 3.02 -6.64 12.40
N GLU A 20 2.84 -5.41 12.90
CA GLU A 20 3.30 -4.94 14.22
C GLU A 20 4.76 -5.31 14.55
N ASN A 21 5.61 -5.50 13.54
CA ASN A 21 6.97 -6.00 13.72
C ASN A 21 8.03 -5.14 13.00
N PRO A 22 8.49 -4.04 13.65
CA PRO A 22 9.42 -3.10 13.05
C PRO A 22 10.76 -3.73 12.62
N ILE A 23 11.23 -4.74 13.35
CA ILE A 23 12.50 -5.42 13.05
C ILE A 23 12.41 -6.18 11.72
N VAL A 24 11.28 -6.84 11.46
CA VAL A 24 11.06 -7.54 10.19
C VAL A 24 10.85 -6.57 9.05
N CYS A 25 10.10 -5.47 9.27
CA CYS A 25 9.98 -4.37 8.30
C CYS A 25 11.36 -3.82 7.90
N GLU A 26 12.21 -3.54 8.89
CA GLU A 26 13.55 -3.01 8.66
C GLU A 26 14.42 -4.02 7.88
N ARG A 27 14.40 -5.29 8.27
CA ARG A 27 15.13 -6.34 7.53
C ARG A 27 14.65 -6.45 6.08
N PHE A 28 13.35 -6.37 5.84
CA PHE A 28 12.80 -6.39 4.48
C PHE A 28 13.33 -5.22 3.65
N VAL A 29 13.33 -4.00 4.20
CA VAL A 29 13.87 -2.80 3.53
C VAL A 29 15.36 -2.96 3.22
N HIS A 30 16.16 -3.39 4.20
CA HIS A 30 17.61 -3.58 4.03
C HIS A 30 17.97 -4.72 3.08
N CYS A 31 17.08 -5.69 2.88
CA CYS A 31 17.23 -6.77 1.89
C CYS A 31 16.71 -6.38 0.49
N ASN A 32 16.64 -5.08 0.17
CA ASN A 32 16.15 -4.56 -1.11
C ASN A 32 14.69 -4.94 -1.45
N GLY A 33 13.88 -5.20 -0.42
CA GLY A 33 12.49 -5.62 -0.58
C GLY A 33 11.64 -4.57 -1.31
N LEU A 34 11.92 -3.28 -1.10
CA LEU A 34 11.19 -2.19 -1.77
C LEU A 34 11.41 -2.21 -3.30
N GLN A 35 12.64 -2.36 -3.78
CA GLN A 35 12.92 -2.41 -5.22
C GLN A 35 12.32 -3.67 -5.87
N LEU A 36 12.31 -4.79 -5.14
CA LEU A 36 11.60 -6.00 -5.57
C LEU A 36 10.10 -5.71 -5.72
N PHE A 37 9.49 -5.03 -4.74
CA PHE A 37 8.06 -4.75 -4.74
C PHE A 37 7.66 -3.77 -5.84
N GLN A 38 8.47 -2.75 -6.12
CA GLN A 38 8.27 -1.89 -7.28
C GLN A 38 8.15 -2.71 -8.58
N ARG A 39 9.07 -3.66 -8.80
CA ARG A 39 9.03 -4.56 -9.98
C ARG A 39 7.79 -5.45 -9.99
N LEU A 40 7.43 -6.02 -8.85
CA LEU A 40 6.23 -6.89 -8.76
C LEU A 40 4.95 -6.11 -9.06
N ILE A 41 4.83 -4.87 -8.60
CA ILE A 41 3.68 -4.01 -8.92
C ILE A 41 3.57 -3.77 -10.43
N HIS A 42 4.69 -3.54 -11.12
CA HIS A 42 4.69 -3.38 -12.57
C HIS A 42 4.31 -4.68 -13.30
N LEU A 43 4.82 -5.83 -12.84
CA LEU A 43 4.55 -7.13 -13.45
C LEU A 43 3.12 -7.62 -13.22
N PHE A 44 2.55 -7.31 -12.05
CA PHE A 44 1.26 -7.81 -11.60
C PHE A 44 0.22 -6.69 -11.47
N SER A 45 0.29 -5.67 -12.33
CA SER A 45 -0.54 -4.47 -12.24
C SER A 45 -2.05 -4.71 -12.35
N THR A 46 -2.46 -5.89 -12.83
CA THR A 46 -3.87 -6.31 -12.94
C THR A 46 -4.26 -7.41 -11.95
N ASP A 47 -3.31 -7.99 -11.20
CA ASP A 47 -3.59 -9.02 -10.20
C ASP A 47 -3.85 -8.36 -8.85
N THR A 48 -5.13 -8.14 -8.56
CA THR A 48 -5.56 -7.48 -7.32
C THR A 48 -5.14 -8.25 -6.08
N ILE A 49 -5.04 -9.59 -6.12
CA ILE A 49 -4.65 -10.40 -4.96
C ILE A 49 -3.17 -10.15 -4.62
N ILE A 50 -2.30 -10.09 -5.63
CA ILE A 50 -0.89 -9.79 -5.42
C ILE A 50 -0.72 -8.34 -4.96
N LEU A 51 -1.40 -7.39 -5.61
CA LEU A 51 -1.32 -5.98 -5.25
C LEU A 51 -1.81 -5.70 -3.83
N THR A 52 -2.91 -6.32 -3.38
CA THR A 52 -3.40 -6.18 -2.01
C THR A 52 -2.35 -6.64 -1.00
N LYS A 53 -1.66 -7.76 -1.25
CA LYS A 53 -0.61 -8.26 -0.34
C LYS A 53 0.62 -7.36 -0.31
N ILE A 54 1.03 -6.85 -1.47
CA ILE A 54 2.14 -5.91 -1.59
C ILE A 54 1.81 -4.62 -0.84
N LEU A 55 0.63 -4.03 -1.07
CA LEU A 55 0.24 -2.80 -0.38
C LEU A 55 0.00 -3.01 1.11
N GLY A 56 -0.50 -4.18 1.53
CA GLY A 56 -0.60 -4.53 2.94
C GLY A 56 0.75 -4.45 3.64
N LEU A 57 1.79 -5.06 3.06
CA LEU A 57 3.15 -4.97 3.61
C LEU A 57 3.70 -3.54 3.56
N LEU A 58 3.50 -2.79 2.46
CA LEU A 58 3.94 -1.39 2.37
C LEU A 58 3.23 -0.49 3.41
N SER A 59 1.98 -0.78 3.74
CA SER A 59 1.24 -0.13 4.83
C SER A 59 1.95 -0.38 6.16
N ASN A 60 2.27 -1.62 6.47
CA ASN A 60 2.98 -1.97 7.71
C ASN A 60 4.36 -1.27 7.79
N ILE A 61 5.08 -1.13 6.67
CA ILE A 61 6.34 -0.36 6.64
C ILE A 61 6.09 1.13 6.89
N SER A 62 5.00 1.69 6.32
CA SER A 62 4.68 3.10 6.48
C SER A 62 4.32 3.49 7.93
N GLU A 63 3.91 2.53 8.75
CA GLU A 63 3.66 2.74 10.20
C GLU A 63 4.95 2.87 11.01
N VAL A 64 6.10 2.45 10.45
CA VAL A 64 7.40 2.52 11.13
C VAL A 64 8.10 3.83 10.79
N SER A 65 8.07 4.80 11.71
CA SER A 65 8.53 6.18 11.50
C SER A 65 9.89 6.33 10.82
N HIS A 66 10.90 5.55 11.22
CA HIS A 66 12.25 5.66 10.65
C HIS A 66 12.42 4.99 9.28
N LEU A 67 11.43 4.20 8.83
CA LEU A 67 11.43 3.54 7.52
C LEU A 67 10.68 4.34 6.45
N ILE A 68 9.88 5.34 6.83
CA ILE A 68 9.06 6.12 5.90
C ILE A 68 9.90 6.76 4.77
N MET A 69 11.09 7.28 5.09
CA MET A 69 11.97 7.88 4.09
C MET A 69 12.44 6.87 3.02
N TYR A 70 12.50 5.58 3.33
CA TYR A 70 12.88 4.55 2.37
C TYR A 70 11.79 4.30 1.33
N LEU A 71 10.51 4.55 1.64
CA LEU A 71 9.42 4.40 0.68
C LEU A 71 9.57 5.35 -0.52
N TYR A 72 10.23 6.49 -0.34
CA TYR A 72 10.51 7.41 -1.45
C TYR A 72 11.48 6.84 -2.50
N SER A 73 12.21 5.76 -2.18
CA SER A 73 13.09 5.09 -3.14
C SER A 73 12.36 4.36 -4.28
N ILE A 74 11.03 4.16 -4.17
CA ILE A 74 10.22 3.41 -5.14
C ILE A 74 9.16 4.26 -5.85
N GLU A 75 9.37 5.58 -5.94
CA GLU A 75 8.39 6.51 -6.54
C GLU A 75 6.99 6.34 -5.93
N ILE A 76 6.93 6.19 -4.59
CA ILE A 76 5.71 5.83 -3.87
C ILE A 76 4.57 6.83 -4.12
N ILE A 77 4.87 8.12 -4.31
CA ILE A 77 3.83 9.15 -4.49
C ILE A 77 3.02 8.95 -5.78
N PRO A 78 3.63 8.90 -6.99
CA PRO A 78 2.90 8.54 -8.22
C PRO A 78 2.12 7.22 -8.11
N LEU A 79 2.71 6.23 -7.44
CA LEU A 79 2.10 4.91 -7.28
C LEU A 79 0.81 4.98 -6.44
N ILE A 80 0.87 5.67 -5.30
CA ILE A 80 -0.27 5.85 -4.41
C ILE A 80 -1.36 6.68 -5.07
N GLN A 81 -1.00 7.75 -5.79
CA GLN A 81 -1.97 8.54 -6.56
C GLN A 81 -2.75 7.67 -7.55
N LYS A 82 -2.06 6.82 -8.32
CA LYS A 82 -2.69 5.86 -9.23
C LYS A 82 -3.63 4.90 -8.50
N PHE A 83 -3.22 4.33 -7.37
CA PHE A 83 -4.07 3.39 -6.63
C PHE A 83 -5.29 4.04 -5.99
N LEU A 84 -5.18 5.29 -5.57
CA LEU A 84 -6.31 6.04 -5.02
C LEU A 84 -7.43 6.26 -6.04
N THR A 85 -7.13 6.36 -7.34
CA THR A 85 -8.12 6.67 -8.38
C THR A 85 -8.57 5.45 -9.18
N ASP A 86 -7.66 4.52 -9.47
CA ASP A 86 -7.88 3.51 -10.51
C ASP A 86 -8.06 2.09 -9.96
N ALA A 87 -7.91 1.89 -8.64
CA ALA A 87 -7.94 0.57 -8.03
C ALA A 87 -9.29 0.20 -7.41
N ILE A 88 -9.44 -1.10 -7.06
CA ILE A 88 -10.53 -1.56 -6.21
C ILE A 88 -10.43 -0.95 -4.80
N ILE A 89 -11.55 -0.88 -4.10
CA ILE A 89 -11.65 -0.19 -2.81
C ILE A 89 -10.61 -0.66 -1.77
N ASP A 90 -10.31 -1.96 -1.70
CA ASP A 90 -9.34 -2.50 -0.74
C ASP A 90 -7.93 -1.94 -0.98
N ILE A 91 -7.48 -1.92 -2.25
CA ILE A 91 -6.18 -1.38 -2.64
C ILE A 91 -6.15 0.13 -2.44
N ALA A 92 -7.22 0.83 -2.82
CA ALA A 92 -7.33 2.27 -2.65
C ALA A 92 -7.29 2.67 -1.17
N PHE A 93 -7.94 1.89 -0.30
CA PHE A 93 -7.93 2.09 1.15
C PHE A 93 -6.52 1.91 1.75
N SER A 94 -5.81 0.84 1.40
CA SER A 94 -4.40 0.66 1.80
C SER A 94 -3.51 1.81 1.31
N ALA A 95 -3.71 2.27 0.08
CA ALA A 95 -2.96 3.38 -0.49
C ALA A 95 -3.20 4.70 0.27
N ALA A 96 -4.44 4.96 0.69
CA ALA A 96 -4.77 6.12 1.53
C ALA A 96 -4.11 6.04 2.91
N GLY A 97 -4.05 4.85 3.52
CA GLY A 97 -3.35 4.62 4.79
C GLY A 97 -1.86 4.94 4.69
N ILE A 98 -1.19 4.43 3.65
CA ILE A 98 0.21 4.75 3.37
C ILE A 98 0.38 6.27 3.21
N LEU A 99 -0.46 6.92 2.40
CA LEU A 99 -0.38 8.37 2.19
C LEU A 99 -0.55 9.17 3.48
N ALA A 100 -1.47 8.76 4.36
CA ALA A 100 -1.67 9.41 5.65
C ALA A 100 -0.40 9.37 6.51
N HIS A 101 0.32 8.25 6.55
CA HIS A 101 1.60 8.16 7.26
C HIS A 101 2.68 9.04 6.62
N LEU A 102 2.75 9.08 5.29
CA LEU A 102 3.69 9.96 4.57
C LEU A 102 3.44 11.44 4.89
N LEU A 103 2.17 11.86 4.87
CA LEU A 103 1.74 13.22 5.17
C LEU A 103 2.05 13.61 6.62
N PHE A 104 1.84 12.67 7.55
CA PHE A 104 2.10 12.87 8.97
C PHE A 104 3.57 13.17 9.28
N GLN A 105 4.51 12.58 8.53
CA GLN A 105 5.95 12.86 8.69
C GLN A 105 6.40 14.23 8.12
N GLN A 106 5.49 15.03 7.54
CA GLN A 106 5.72 16.42 7.14
C GLN A 106 6.98 16.67 6.31
N ILE A 107 7.11 15.99 5.17
CA ILE A 107 8.31 16.10 4.32
C ILE A 107 8.41 17.45 3.61
N ASN A 108 7.29 17.96 3.10
CA ASN A 108 7.21 19.27 2.45
C ASN A 108 5.78 19.82 2.59
N HIS A 109 5.63 21.03 3.14
CA HIS A 109 4.33 21.61 3.43
C HIS A 109 3.46 21.84 2.17
N GLU A 110 4.05 22.31 1.07
CA GLU A 110 3.33 22.57 -0.18
C GLU A 110 2.86 21.25 -0.81
N LEU A 111 3.78 20.30 -0.97
CA LEU A 111 3.48 18.95 -1.47
C LEU A 111 2.42 18.25 -0.60
N ASN A 112 2.50 18.40 0.73
CA ASN A 112 1.54 17.81 1.64
C ASN A 112 0.13 18.37 1.43
N LEU A 113 -0.02 19.67 1.18
CA LEU A 113 -1.32 20.27 0.89
C LEU A 113 -1.91 19.71 -0.40
N GLU A 114 -1.10 19.60 -1.45
CA GLU A 114 -1.52 19.02 -2.74
C GLU A 114 -1.95 17.55 -2.58
N LEU A 115 -1.15 16.75 -1.88
CA LEU A 115 -1.43 15.33 -1.64
C LEU A 115 -2.65 15.13 -0.74
N CYS A 116 -2.84 15.95 0.29
CA CYS A 116 -4.06 15.96 1.10
C CYS A 116 -5.31 16.25 0.26
N GLN A 117 -5.24 17.26 -0.61
CA GLN A 117 -6.35 17.61 -1.51
C GLN A 117 -6.61 16.49 -2.52
N TYR A 118 -5.56 15.90 -3.09
CA TYR A 118 -5.66 14.76 -3.99
C TYR A 118 -6.36 13.58 -3.31
N MET A 119 -5.87 13.18 -2.13
CA MET A 119 -6.45 12.07 -1.35
C MET A 119 -7.93 12.31 -1.05
N ARG A 120 -8.28 13.52 -0.60
CA ARG A 120 -9.67 13.90 -0.35
C ARG A 120 -10.53 13.76 -1.60
N ASN A 121 -10.07 14.29 -2.73
CA ASN A 121 -10.82 14.25 -3.98
C ASN A 121 -11.01 12.81 -4.47
N ALA A 122 -9.97 11.97 -4.36
CA ALA A 122 -10.06 10.56 -4.73
C ALA A 122 -11.07 9.80 -3.85
N ILE A 123 -11.00 9.94 -2.52
CA ILE A 123 -11.90 9.27 -1.57
C ILE A 123 -13.38 9.60 -1.87
N LEU A 124 -13.68 10.84 -2.25
CA LEU A 124 -15.05 11.25 -2.59
C LEU A 124 -15.61 10.57 -3.85
N THR A 125 -14.76 9.97 -4.69
CA THR A 125 -15.17 9.22 -5.89
C THR A 125 -15.34 7.72 -5.63
N TRP A 126 -14.89 7.22 -4.49
CA TRP A 126 -14.94 5.80 -4.18
C TRP A 126 -16.39 5.33 -4.09
N LYS A 127 -16.74 4.34 -4.92
CA LYS A 127 -18.03 3.67 -4.82
C LYS A 127 -18.03 2.80 -3.57
N ASN A 128 -19.07 2.96 -2.73
CA ASN A 128 -19.28 2.05 -1.62
C ASN A 128 -19.46 0.63 -2.20
N PRO A 129 -18.69 -0.39 -1.80
CA PRO A 129 -19.03 -1.76 -2.16
C PRO A 129 -20.46 -1.99 -1.65
N ASP A 130 -21.35 -2.44 -2.53
CA ASP A 130 -22.78 -2.55 -2.27
C ASP A 130 -23.02 -3.06 -0.86
N ARG A 131 -23.72 -2.24 -0.06
CA ARG A 131 -24.31 -2.66 1.20
C ARG A 131 -25.38 -3.71 0.89
N ASN A 132 -24.99 -4.94 0.57
CA ASN A 132 -25.83 -6.09 0.82
C ASN A 132 -25.88 -6.25 2.33
N ILE A 133 -26.75 -5.45 2.94
CA ILE A 133 -27.20 -5.62 4.30
C ILE A 133 -27.77 -7.03 4.34
N VAL A 134 -26.99 -7.98 4.84
CA VAL A 134 -27.52 -9.26 5.30
C VAL A 134 -28.34 -8.90 6.54
N THR A 135 -29.60 -8.53 6.33
CA THR A 135 -30.58 -8.51 7.40
C THR A 135 -30.79 -9.96 7.80
N TYR A 136 -30.20 -10.36 8.92
CA TYR A 136 -30.70 -11.53 9.65
C TYR A 136 -32.12 -11.18 10.10
N SER A 137 -33.11 -11.71 9.38
CA SER A 137 -34.50 -11.81 9.81
C SER A 137 -34.67 -12.98 10.77
#